data_AF-A0A163MG97-F1
#
_entry.id   AF-A0A163MG97-F1
#
_cell.length_a   1.000
_cell.length_b   1.000
_cell.length_c   1.000
_cell.angle_alpha   90.00
_cell.angle_beta   90.00
_cell.angle_gamma   90.00
#
_symmetry.space_group_name_H-M   'P 1'
#
loop_
_entity.id
_entity.type
_entity.pdbx_description
1 polymer ?
#
loop_
_entity_poly.entity_id
_entity_poly.type
_entity_poly.pdbx_seq_one_letter_code
_entity_poly.pdbx_strand_id
1 'polypeptide(L)'
;MPTSQWLQHPVTVFALPLIILLCAPHLYELLLAGADPSYDEARLQNIANLMDNIYTTLANSTFIPHNAIRRGPHQINTTALRCKPHAAVLRLVNILPYVDTSLVQEPDWIYGGHFMDYRNPDQLAELCDPLRGQSIGWVDYLSPSDLALTNWGTGGWNNDRTWVMLYNTERDAIRIFDAEEWVGRHQAQEELGDAMNDWWFEDMGEYIWDRSDGASHILNAITSNYQSLKWTPWKTSNRENGFGVSPNTIKALLERNGWPDSFNPDQFRIDFIRAKHKPSGKGHAEAVLKRIDDLAGSNQAVVIEGTSTYDSPKGQIHWTQQRLRRHHEALSMTSDDDECALHEWRIQRIIWDIEDQQHELESARLDVAKLCPNGICVQQEDMILWELFALERTYEEARYTNYTQRCKHRLEVAPSKDAEWLEKCTANAASQNSRLTLAYEQSRAEALAHCNRTGCTTLQFPGIRERTNAQIEDLHLEISLAEARINKMHTEHEHKLPANAVSASEEFWRDSALLANGNRYLEAKIEELEQELHRLESGEWGSRGKSWLFAHLRSLEAEENEEED
;
A
#
# COMPACT_ATOMS: atom_id res chain seq x y z
N MET A 1 -48.27 -67.96 -17.26
CA MET A 1 -47.06 -67.16 -16.94
C MET A 1 -46.70 -67.45 -15.50
N PRO A 2 -45.53 -68.04 -15.20
CA PRO A 2 -45.15 -68.35 -13.84
C PRO A 2 -44.84 -67.04 -13.09
N THR A 3 -45.63 -66.73 -12.07
CA THR A 3 -45.37 -65.62 -11.14
C THR A 3 -44.17 -65.98 -10.29
N SER A 4 -43.08 -65.22 -10.41
CA SER A 4 -41.84 -65.45 -9.66
C SER A 4 -42.03 -65.19 -8.16
N GLN A 5 -42.42 -66.22 -7.41
CA GLN A 5 -42.62 -66.19 -5.96
C GLN A 5 -41.34 -65.81 -5.16
N TRP A 6 -40.17 -65.82 -5.80
CA TRP A 6 -38.91 -65.43 -5.17
C TRP A 6 -38.79 -63.93 -4.83
N LEU A 7 -39.55 -63.07 -5.50
CA LEU A 7 -39.56 -61.62 -5.22
C LEU A 7 -40.38 -61.24 -3.98
N GLN A 8 -41.16 -62.16 -3.41
CA GLN A 8 -41.97 -61.91 -2.21
C GLN A 8 -41.34 -62.47 -0.93
N HIS A 9 -40.18 -63.12 -1.03
CA HIS A 9 -39.51 -63.65 0.15
C HIS A 9 -38.93 -62.49 0.97
N PRO A 10 -39.25 -62.37 2.27
CA PRO A 10 -38.87 -61.21 3.09
C PRO A 10 -37.36 -60.99 3.13
N VAL A 11 -36.58 -62.06 3.03
CA VAL A 11 -35.11 -61.96 2.92
C VAL A 11 -34.70 -61.22 1.64
N THR A 12 -35.32 -61.48 0.49
CA THR A 12 -34.99 -60.79 -0.77
C THR A 12 -35.47 -59.34 -0.76
N VAL A 13 -36.63 -59.07 -0.15
CA VAL A 13 -37.20 -57.71 -0.09
C VAL A 13 -36.42 -56.80 0.87
N PHE A 14 -35.84 -57.33 1.94
CA PHE A 14 -35.14 -56.52 2.94
C PHE A 14 -33.60 -56.62 2.88
N ALA A 15 -33.03 -57.81 2.65
CA ALA A 15 -31.59 -57.97 2.63
C ALA A 15 -30.96 -57.42 1.35
N LEU A 16 -31.64 -57.51 0.21
CA LEU A 16 -31.07 -57.05 -1.06
C LEU A 16 -30.92 -55.52 -1.11
N PRO A 17 -31.94 -54.71 -0.73
CA PRO A 17 -31.77 -53.26 -0.62
C PRO A 17 -30.79 -52.87 0.46
N LEU A 18 -30.74 -53.58 1.60
CA LEU A 18 -29.80 -53.29 2.68
C LEU A 18 -28.34 -53.59 2.28
N ILE A 19 -28.09 -54.69 1.58
CA ILE A 19 -26.78 -55.02 1.01
C ILE A 19 -26.39 -53.98 -0.05
N ILE A 20 -27.33 -53.57 -0.92
CA ILE A 20 -27.07 -52.49 -1.88
C ILE A 20 -26.77 -51.18 -1.14
N LEU A 21 -27.49 -50.84 -0.07
CA LEU A 21 -27.28 -49.59 0.68
C LEU A 21 -25.97 -49.58 1.50
N LEU A 22 -25.57 -50.74 2.04
CA LEU A 22 -24.34 -50.91 2.80
C LEU A 22 -23.10 -51.09 1.90
N CYS A 23 -23.26 -51.70 0.73
CA CYS A 23 -22.17 -51.87 -0.23
C CYS A 23 -22.09 -50.75 -1.25
N ALA A 24 -23.14 -49.93 -1.44
CA ALA A 24 -23.12 -48.80 -2.38
C ALA A 24 -21.99 -47.81 -2.12
N PRO A 25 -21.62 -47.44 -0.88
CA PRO A 25 -20.47 -46.55 -0.64
C PRO A 25 -19.15 -47.16 -1.13
N HIS A 26 -18.93 -48.46 -0.87
CA HIS A 26 -17.72 -49.16 -1.32
C HIS A 26 -17.73 -49.50 -2.81
N LEU A 27 -18.90 -49.77 -3.40
CA LEU A 27 -19.06 -49.90 -4.85
C LEU A 27 -18.89 -48.56 -5.57
N TYR A 28 -19.28 -47.44 -4.94
CA TYR A 28 -19.07 -46.10 -5.45
C TYR A 28 -17.59 -45.72 -5.40
N GLU A 29 -16.87 -46.07 -4.32
CA GLU A 29 -15.40 -45.97 -4.25
C GLU A 29 -14.70 -46.87 -5.29
N LEU A 30 -15.18 -48.10 -5.53
CA LEU A 30 -14.62 -49.01 -6.54
C LEU A 30 -14.95 -48.61 -7.99
N LEU A 31 -16.13 -48.02 -8.24
CA LEU A 31 -16.52 -47.50 -9.57
C LEU A 31 -15.83 -46.16 -9.88
N LEU A 32 -15.50 -45.35 -8.87
CA LEU A 32 -14.68 -44.15 -9.04
C LEU A 32 -13.18 -44.46 -9.12
N ALA A 33 -12.70 -45.54 -8.48
CA ALA A 33 -11.30 -45.97 -8.56
C ALA A 33 -10.91 -46.62 -9.91
N GLY A 34 -11.87 -46.86 -10.80
CA GLY A 34 -11.65 -47.48 -12.12
C GLY A 34 -11.48 -46.51 -13.29
N ALA A 35 -11.72 -45.21 -13.08
CA ALA A 35 -11.37 -44.18 -14.04
C ALA A 35 -10.17 -43.44 -13.46
N ASP A 36 -8.97 -44.00 -13.65
CA ASP A 36 -7.73 -43.25 -13.45
C ASP A 36 -7.89 -41.97 -14.27
N PRO A 37 -8.07 -40.80 -13.64
CA PRO A 37 -8.29 -39.59 -14.40
C PRO A 37 -7.04 -39.39 -15.26
N SER A 38 -7.21 -39.55 -16.57
CA SER A 38 -6.13 -39.51 -17.56
C SER A 38 -5.53 -38.10 -17.60
N TYR A 39 -4.73 -37.77 -16.60
CA TYR A 39 -3.90 -36.59 -16.55
C TYR A 39 -2.44 -37.02 -16.35
N ASP A 40 -1.54 -36.24 -16.93
CA ASP A 40 -0.11 -36.46 -16.78
C ASP A 40 0.37 -35.91 -15.42
N GLU A 41 0.55 -36.80 -14.46
CA GLU A 41 1.02 -36.46 -13.11
C GLU A 41 2.41 -35.80 -13.13
N ALA A 42 3.31 -36.23 -14.02
CA ALA A 42 4.65 -35.66 -14.10
C ALA A 42 4.58 -34.20 -14.58
N ARG A 43 3.69 -33.91 -15.54
CA ARG A 43 3.41 -32.54 -15.99
C ARG A 43 2.85 -31.66 -14.88
N LEU A 44 1.85 -32.13 -14.14
CA LEU A 44 1.28 -31.36 -13.03
C LEU A 44 2.31 -31.13 -11.91
N GLN A 45 3.12 -32.13 -11.59
CA GLN A 45 4.21 -32.00 -10.62
C GLN A 45 5.27 -31.00 -11.10
N ASN A 46 5.57 -30.96 -12.40
CA ASN A 46 6.50 -29.98 -12.96
C ASN A 46 5.98 -28.54 -12.78
N ILE A 47 4.70 -28.28 -13.06
CA ILE A 47 4.08 -26.96 -12.81
C ILE A 47 4.14 -26.59 -11.33
N ALA A 48 3.83 -27.52 -10.43
CA ALA A 48 3.93 -27.28 -8.99
C ALA A 48 5.36 -26.95 -8.54
N ASN A 49 6.37 -27.65 -9.08
CA ASN A 49 7.78 -27.38 -8.80
C ASN A 49 8.22 -26.00 -9.33
N LEU A 50 7.73 -25.60 -10.51
CA LEU A 50 8.06 -24.30 -11.10
C LEU A 50 7.42 -23.14 -10.30
N MET A 51 6.18 -23.31 -9.84
CA MET A 51 5.57 -22.35 -8.91
C MET A 51 6.34 -22.28 -7.57
N ASP A 52 6.81 -23.42 -7.04
CA ASP A 52 7.63 -23.43 -5.82
C ASP A 52 8.96 -22.72 -6.03
N ASN A 53 9.55 -22.84 -7.23
CA ASN A 53 10.78 -22.16 -7.60
C ASN A 53 10.59 -20.64 -7.65
N ILE A 54 9.47 -20.15 -8.20
CA ILE A 54 9.13 -18.73 -8.19
C ILE A 54 9.00 -18.25 -6.73
N TYR A 55 8.17 -18.88 -5.91
CA TYR A 55 7.99 -18.46 -4.51
C TYR A 55 9.27 -18.57 -3.69
N THR A 56 10.09 -19.58 -3.94
CA THR A 56 11.42 -19.71 -3.31
C THR A 56 12.34 -18.58 -3.75
N THR A 57 12.28 -18.15 -5.01
CA THR A 57 13.03 -16.99 -5.51
C THR A 57 12.58 -15.70 -4.82
N LEU A 58 11.27 -15.47 -4.67
CA LEU A 58 10.73 -14.33 -3.91
C LEU A 58 11.15 -14.38 -2.43
N ALA A 59 11.20 -15.57 -1.83
CA ALA A 59 11.62 -15.72 -0.45
C ALA A 59 13.13 -15.48 -0.29
N ASN A 60 13.94 -16.03 -1.20
CA ASN A 60 15.38 -15.82 -1.25
C ASN A 60 15.72 -14.34 -1.42
N SER A 61 14.95 -13.59 -2.24
CA SER A 61 15.13 -12.14 -2.41
C SER A 61 14.60 -11.32 -1.24
N THR A 62 14.08 -11.96 -0.19
CA THR A 62 13.48 -11.38 1.03
C THR A 62 12.11 -10.70 0.88
N PHE A 63 11.49 -10.80 -0.29
CA PHE A 63 10.17 -10.22 -0.57
C PHE A 63 9.07 -10.88 0.28
N ILE A 64 9.09 -12.22 0.38
CA ILE A 64 8.24 -12.98 1.31
C ILE A 64 9.10 -13.75 2.33
N PRO A 65 8.56 -14.11 3.50
CA PRO A 65 9.24 -15.02 4.42
C PRO A 65 9.27 -16.46 3.91
N HIS A 66 10.37 -17.18 4.11
CA HIS A 66 10.46 -18.61 3.74
C HIS A 66 9.38 -19.49 4.40
N ASN A 67 9.03 -19.19 5.66
CA ASN A 67 8.00 -19.91 6.40
C ASN A 67 6.57 -19.56 5.96
N ALA A 68 6.39 -18.58 5.07
CA ALA A 68 5.10 -18.29 4.44
C ALA A 68 4.76 -19.30 3.34
N ILE A 69 5.75 -20.00 2.78
CA ILE A 69 5.52 -21.01 1.73
C ILE A 69 5.02 -22.31 2.36
N ARG A 70 3.82 -22.73 1.94
CA ARG A 70 3.13 -23.95 2.37
C ARG A 70 3.15 -24.92 1.20
N ARG A 71 4.11 -25.84 1.21
CA ARG A 71 4.26 -26.85 0.16
C ARG A 71 3.21 -27.96 0.32
N GLY A 72 2.73 -28.48 -0.81
CA GLY A 72 1.81 -29.61 -0.86
C GLY A 72 2.48 -30.96 -0.50
N PRO A 73 1.71 -32.06 -0.51
CA PRO A 73 0.29 -32.10 -0.86
C PRO A 73 -0.63 -31.57 0.25
N HIS A 74 -1.77 -31.04 -0.15
CA HIS A 74 -2.81 -30.49 0.71
C HIS A 74 -4.08 -31.34 0.67
N GLN A 75 -4.86 -31.29 1.75
CA GLN A 75 -6.19 -31.91 1.81
C GLN A 75 -7.24 -30.81 1.65
N ILE A 76 -7.67 -30.56 0.42
CA ILE A 76 -8.63 -29.49 0.11
C ILE A 76 -10.00 -30.12 -0.17
N ASN A 77 -11.03 -29.64 0.52
CA ASN A 77 -12.39 -30.13 0.34
C ASN A 77 -13.03 -29.48 -0.89
N THR A 78 -12.96 -30.17 -2.03
CA THR A 78 -13.46 -29.70 -3.32
C THR A 78 -14.92 -30.11 -3.59
N THR A 79 -15.58 -30.81 -2.66
CA THR A 79 -16.94 -31.34 -2.85
C THR A 79 -18.02 -30.26 -3.02
N ALA A 80 -17.77 -29.05 -2.53
CA ALA A 80 -18.70 -27.92 -2.59
C ALA A 80 -18.59 -27.08 -3.88
N LEU A 81 -17.65 -27.38 -4.77
CA LEU A 81 -17.40 -26.60 -5.98
C LEU A 81 -18.54 -26.74 -7.00
N ARG A 82 -19.05 -25.61 -7.51
CA ARG A 82 -20.16 -25.59 -8.47
C ARG A 82 -19.75 -25.91 -9.91
N CYS A 83 -18.55 -25.48 -10.33
CA CYS A 83 -18.09 -25.53 -11.72
C CYS A 83 -17.60 -26.91 -12.19
N LYS A 84 -17.57 -27.93 -11.31
CA LYS A 84 -17.10 -29.29 -11.63
C LYS A 84 -15.78 -29.31 -12.44
N PRO A 85 -14.68 -28.78 -11.86
CA PRO A 85 -13.40 -28.70 -12.55
C PRO A 85 -12.86 -30.09 -12.91
N HIS A 86 -12.00 -30.13 -13.93
CA HIS A 86 -11.37 -31.35 -14.41
C HIS A 86 -10.50 -31.99 -13.29
N ALA A 87 -10.35 -33.31 -13.32
CA ALA A 87 -9.57 -34.03 -12.31
C ALA A 87 -8.10 -33.57 -12.24
N ALA A 88 -7.53 -33.12 -13.37
CA ALA A 88 -6.19 -32.52 -13.42
C ALA A 88 -6.10 -31.21 -12.62
N VAL A 89 -7.13 -30.36 -12.70
CA VAL A 89 -7.22 -29.11 -11.93
C VAL A 89 -7.32 -29.43 -10.44
N LEU A 90 -8.20 -30.36 -10.06
CA LEU A 90 -8.34 -30.83 -8.68
C LEU A 90 -7.04 -31.43 -8.14
N ARG A 91 -6.31 -32.19 -8.96
CA ARG A 91 -5.00 -32.73 -8.59
C ARG A 91 -3.99 -31.61 -8.37
N LEU A 92 -3.91 -30.66 -9.31
CA LEU A 92 -2.97 -29.54 -9.23
C LEU A 92 -3.21 -28.66 -8.00
N VAL A 93 -4.46 -28.32 -7.70
CA VAL A 93 -4.86 -27.60 -6.48
C VAL A 93 -4.35 -28.28 -5.21
N ASN A 94 -4.25 -29.62 -5.18
CA ASN A 94 -3.73 -30.31 -4.01
C ASN A 94 -2.19 -30.27 -3.91
N ILE A 95 -1.45 -30.13 -5.02
CA ILE A 95 0.02 -30.24 -5.00
C ILE A 95 0.74 -28.90 -5.15
N LEU A 96 0.06 -27.84 -5.59
CA LEU A 96 0.62 -26.49 -5.68
C LEU A 96 1.15 -26.02 -4.32
N PRO A 97 2.30 -25.31 -4.28
CA PRO A 97 2.68 -24.54 -3.11
C PRO A 97 1.78 -23.32 -2.99
N TYR A 98 1.48 -22.91 -1.76
CA TYR A 98 0.72 -21.70 -1.45
C TYR A 98 1.49 -20.75 -0.55
N VAL A 99 1.18 -19.46 -0.62
CA VAL A 99 1.76 -18.44 0.26
C VAL A 99 0.73 -18.05 1.32
N ASP A 100 1.11 -18.18 2.58
CA ASP A 100 0.33 -17.73 3.73
C ASP A 100 0.37 -16.20 3.81
N THR A 101 -0.66 -15.57 3.23
CA THR A 101 -0.74 -14.11 3.12
C THR A 101 -0.84 -13.40 4.48
N SER A 102 -1.10 -14.13 5.57
CA SER A 102 -1.06 -13.56 6.93
C SER A 102 0.37 -13.25 7.42
N LEU A 103 1.38 -13.82 6.75
CA LEU A 103 2.80 -13.66 7.09
C LEU A 103 3.55 -12.71 6.15
N VAL A 104 2.97 -12.35 5.01
CA VAL A 104 3.57 -11.43 4.04
C VAL A 104 3.18 -9.99 4.37
N GLN A 105 4.07 -9.05 4.06
CA GLN A 105 3.75 -7.62 4.19
C GLN A 105 2.92 -7.12 3.00
N GLU A 106 3.14 -7.72 1.84
CA GLU A 106 2.50 -7.40 0.58
C GLU A 106 1.91 -8.68 -0.06
N PRO A 107 0.58 -8.76 -0.24
CA PRO A 107 -0.05 -9.86 -0.97
C PRO A 107 0.13 -9.78 -2.50
N ASP A 108 0.43 -8.61 -3.06
CA ASP A 108 0.61 -8.37 -4.50
C ASP A 108 2.06 -8.68 -4.92
N TRP A 109 2.29 -9.33 -6.07
CA TRP A 109 3.67 -9.64 -6.46
C TRP A 109 3.98 -9.65 -7.95
N ILE A 110 3.01 -9.91 -8.83
CA ILE A 110 3.23 -9.94 -10.29
C ILE A 110 2.18 -9.07 -11.00
N TYR A 111 2.60 -7.86 -11.35
CA TYR A 111 1.76 -6.74 -11.81
C TYR A 111 0.43 -6.70 -11.07
N GLY A 112 0.47 -6.52 -9.74
CA GLY A 112 -0.75 -6.46 -8.92
C GLY A 112 -1.45 -7.77 -8.63
N GLY A 113 -1.08 -8.88 -9.27
CA GLY A 113 -1.65 -10.19 -9.01
C GLY A 113 -1.37 -10.65 -7.57
N HIS A 114 -2.43 -11.07 -6.87
CA HIS A 114 -2.34 -11.61 -5.50
C HIS A 114 -1.84 -13.06 -5.49
N PHE A 115 -1.22 -13.46 -4.38
CA PHE A 115 -1.02 -14.88 -4.08
C PHE A 115 -2.37 -15.62 -3.98
N MET A 116 -2.53 -16.69 -4.75
CA MET A 116 -3.66 -17.61 -4.67
C MET A 116 -3.36 -18.74 -3.67
N ASP A 117 -4.35 -19.11 -2.85
CA ASP A 117 -4.32 -20.15 -1.81
C ASP A 117 -5.69 -20.84 -1.67
N TYR A 118 -5.85 -21.94 -2.40
CA TYR A 118 -7.08 -22.74 -2.42
C TYR A 118 -7.35 -23.53 -1.13
N ARG A 119 -6.48 -23.46 -0.12
CA ARG A 119 -6.79 -23.95 1.23
C ARG A 119 -7.75 -23.01 1.95
N ASN A 120 -7.81 -21.74 1.53
CA ASN A 120 -8.81 -20.79 1.97
C ASN A 120 -10.15 -21.08 1.27
N PRO A 121 -11.25 -21.36 2.00
CA PRO A 121 -12.56 -21.60 1.40
C PRO A 121 -13.06 -20.48 0.49
N ASP A 122 -12.71 -19.22 0.77
CA ASP A 122 -13.16 -18.08 -0.02
C ASP A 122 -12.49 -18.07 -1.39
N GLN A 123 -11.18 -18.29 -1.44
CA GLN A 123 -10.43 -18.40 -2.70
C GLN A 123 -10.72 -19.71 -3.45
N LEU A 124 -11.04 -20.78 -2.72
CA LEU A 124 -11.57 -22.01 -3.32
C LEU A 124 -12.92 -21.78 -4.01
N ALA A 125 -13.79 -20.93 -3.46
CA ALA A 125 -15.02 -20.55 -4.13
C ALA A 125 -14.75 -19.72 -5.41
N GLU A 126 -13.69 -18.89 -5.39
CA GLU A 126 -13.22 -18.13 -6.55
C GLU A 126 -12.56 -19.00 -7.64
N LEU A 127 -12.26 -20.29 -7.39
CA LEU A 127 -11.73 -21.21 -8.42
C LEU A 127 -12.62 -21.24 -9.69
N CYS A 128 -13.92 -21.09 -9.51
CA CYS A 128 -14.88 -21.09 -10.61
C CYS A 128 -15.05 -19.73 -11.30
N ASP A 129 -14.56 -18.65 -10.69
CA ASP A 129 -14.68 -17.27 -11.18
C ASP A 129 -13.63 -16.34 -10.49
N PRO A 130 -12.34 -16.47 -10.83
CA PRO A 130 -11.26 -15.70 -10.22
C PRO A 130 -11.27 -14.23 -10.67
N LEU A 131 -12.04 -13.90 -11.72
CA LEU A 131 -12.22 -12.55 -12.24
C LEU A 131 -13.46 -11.86 -11.67
N ARG A 132 -14.25 -12.55 -10.82
CA ARG A 132 -15.52 -12.04 -10.25
C ARG A 132 -16.55 -11.63 -11.31
N GLY A 133 -16.45 -12.21 -12.51
CA GLY A 133 -17.22 -11.88 -13.71
C GLY A 133 -18.67 -12.36 -13.70
N GLN A 134 -19.06 -13.25 -12.78
CA GLN A 134 -20.45 -13.69 -12.61
C GLN A 134 -21.41 -12.53 -12.34
N SER A 135 -20.92 -11.45 -11.71
CA SER A 135 -21.71 -10.25 -11.44
C SER A 135 -21.94 -9.36 -12.67
N ILE A 136 -21.11 -9.50 -13.70
CA ILE A 136 -21.08 -8.63 -14.90
C ILE A 136 -21.70 -9.34 -16.12
N GLY A 137 -22.06 -10.62 -15.99
CA GLY A 137 -22.66 -11.42 -17.07
C GLY A 137 -21.63 -12.01 -18.05
N TRP A 138 -20.36 -12.05 -17.65
CA TRP A 138 -19.24 -12.48 -18.47
C TRP A 138 -18.85 -13.92 -18.06
N VAL A 139 -19.60 -14.92 -18.53
CA VAL A 139 -19.57 -16.29 -17.99
C VAL A 139 -18.57 -17.24 -18.66
N ASP A 140 -17.82 -16.80 -19.68
CA ASP A 140 -17.08 -17.72 -20.57
C ASP A 140 -15.53 -17.69 -20.43
N TYR A 141 -14.97 -17.08 -19.37
CA TYR A 141 -13.52 -16.91 -19.24
C TYR A 141 -12.74 -18.17 -18.82
N LEU A 142 -13.37 -19.10 -18.11
CA LEU A 142 -12.73 -20.34 -17.65
C LEU A 142 -13.43 -21.59 -18.19
N SER A 143 -12.64 -22.43 -18.85
CA SER A 143 -13.00 -23.82 -19.09
C SER A 143 -12.84 -24.65 -17.81
N PRO A 144 -13.49 -25.82 -17.70
CA PRO A 144 -13.26 -26.75 -16.58
C PRO A 144 -11.80 -27.22 -16.43
N SER A 145 -10.95 -26.98 -17.43
CA SER A 145 -9.53 -27.34 -17.46
C SER A 145 -8.59 -26.23 -17.00
N ASP A 146 -9.10 -25.02 -16.76
CA ASP A 146 -8.31 -23.87 -16.32
C ASP A 146 -8.19 -23.81 -14.79
N LEU A 147 -7.06 -23.30 -14.31
CA LEU A 147 -6.75 -23.02 -12.92
C LEU A 147 -6.07 -21.67 -12.81
N ALA A 148 -6.58 -20.77 -11.98
CA ALA A 148 -5.87 -19.53 -11.66
C ALA A 148 -4.67 -19.81 -10.76
N LEU A 149 -3.50 -19.32 -11.15
CA LEU A 149 -2.24 -19.37 -10.40
C LEU A 149 -2.03 -18.09 -9.55
N THR A 150 -2.63 -16.98 -9.97
CA THR A 150 -2.71 -15.72 -9.20
C THR A 150 -4.17 -15.31 -9.06
N ASN A 151 -4.47 -14.53 -8.03
CA ASN A 151 -5.81 -13.97 -7.84
C ASN A 151 -5.87 -12.52 -8.31
N TRP A 152 -7.07 -12.04 -8.62
CA TRP A 152 -7.32 -10.63 -8.84
C TRP A 152 -6.92 -9.82 -7.60
N GLY A 153 -6.01 -8.86 -7.80
CA GLY A 153 -5.50 -8.03 -6.74
C GLY A 153 -6.18 -6.68 -6.57
N THR A 154 -5.45 -5.73 -6.01
CA THR A 154 -5.99 -4.41 -5.66
C THR A 154 -6.15 -3.46 -6.86
N GLY A 155 -5.55 -3.76 -8.01
CA GLY A 155 -5.32 -2.76 -9.08
C GLY A 155 -6.52 -2.36 -9.97
N GLY A 156 -7.66 -3.03 -9.89
CA GLY A 156 -8.75 -2.81 -10.86
C GLY A 156 -9.49 -1.45 -10.82
N TRP A 157 -9.24 -0.57 -9.85
CA TRP A 157 -10.03 0.68 -9.68
C TRP A 157 -9.23 1.97 -9.97
N ASN A 158 -7.90 1.92 -9.95
CA ASN A 158 -7.02 3.08 -10.08
C ASN A 158 -6.20 3.07 -11.38
N ASN A 159 -6.60 2.29 -12.38
CA ASN A 159 -5.84 2.08 -13.63
C ASN A 159 -4.53 1.28 -13.42
N ASP A 160 -4.39 0.59 -12.29
CA ASP A 160 -3.22 -0.23 -11.99
C ASP A 160 -3.37 -1.62 -12.60
N ARG A 161 -2.36 -2.05 -13.40
CA ARG A 161 -2.36 -3.36 -14.07
C ARG A 161 -2.50 -4.48 -13.04
N THR A 162 -3.36 -5.47 -13.29
CA THR A 162 -3.54 -6.64 -12.40
C THR A 162 -3.45 -7.93 -13.20
N TRP A 163 -2.35 -8.68 -13.06
CA TRP A 163 -2.17 -9.93 -13.80
C TRP A 163 -2.81 -11.13 -13.08
N VAL A 164 -3.83 -11.70 -13.74
CA VAL A 164 -4.39 -13.01 -13.40
C VAL A 164 -3.84 -14.06 -14.36
N MET A 165 -2.97 -14.92 -13.85
CA MET A 165 -2.38 -16.03 -14.58
C MET A 165 -3.30 -17.25 -14.52
N LEU A 166 -3.73 -17.76 -15.67
CA LEU A 166 -4.61 -18.91 -15.81
C LEU A 166 -3.89 -20.06 -16.51
N TYR A 167 -3.60 -21.14 -15.77
CA TYR A 167 -3.01 -22.36 -16.32
C TYR A 167 -4.08 -23.32 -16.83
N ASN A 168 -4.00 -23.69 -18.11
CA ASN A 168 -4.86 -24.69 -18.71
C ASN A 168 -4.21 -26.08 -18.67
N THR A 169 -4.82 -27.00 -17.92
CA THR A 169 -4.29 -28.34 -17.68
C THR A 169 -4.37 -29.29 -18.88
N GLU A 170 -5.30 -29.11 -19.82
CA GLU A 170 -5.38 -29.94 -21.03
C GLU A 170 -4.28 -29.55 -22.02
N ARG A 171 -4.12 -28.24 -22.15
CA ARG A 171 -3.31 -27.55 -23.15
C ARG A 171 -1.85 -27.31 -22.76
N ASP A 172 -1.53 -27.41 -21.47
CA ASP A 172 -0.22 -27.05 -20.92
C ASP A 172 0.21 -25.62 -21.29
N ALA A 173 -0.66 -24.64 -21.01
CA ALA A 173 -0.43 -23.24 -21.36
C ALA A 173 -0.88 -22.30 -20.22
N ILE A 174 -0.23 -21.14 -20.09
CA ILE A 174 -0.69 -20.06 -19.21
C ILE A 174 -1.20 -18.91 -20.06
N ARG A 175 -2.38 -18.41 -19.73
CA ARG A 175 -2.94 -17.16 -20.25
C ARG A 175 -2.86 -16.09 -19.16
N ILE A 176 -2.66 -14.83 -19.53
CA ILE A 176 -2.55 -13.71 -18.58
C ILE A 176 -3.63 -12.70 -18.92
N PHE A 177 -4.49 -12.41 -17.95
CA PHE A 177 -5.50 -11.35 -18.02
C PHE A 177 -5.00 -10.15 -17.22
N ASP A 178 -5.01 -8.95 -17.80
CA ASP A 178 -4.38 -7.74 -17.22
C ASP A 178 -5.34 -6.82 -16.44
N ALA A 179 -6.63 -7.14 -16.50
CA ALA A 179 -7.80 -6.55 -15.85
C ALA A 179 -8.85 -6.08 -16.87
N GLU A 180 -8.39 -5.48 -17.96
CA GLU A 180 -9.29 -5.00 -19.02
C GLU A 180 -9.24 -5.90 -20.24
N GLU A 181 -8.05 -6.42 -20.55
CA GLU A 181 -7.79 -7.23 -21.73
C GLU A 181 -6.88 -8.44 -21.44
N TRP A 182 -6.89 -9.39 -22.36
CA TRP A 182 -5.87 -10.43 -22.38
C TRP A 182 -4.57 -9.80 -22.82
N VAL A 183 -3.50 -10.06 -22.07
CA VAL A 183 -2.17 -9.55 -22.42
C VAL A 183 -1.81 -10.07 -23.82
N GLY A 184 -1.72 -9.17 -24.78
CA GLY A 184 -1.39 -9.50 -26.17
C GLY A 184 0.10 -9.71 -26.40
N ARG A 185 0.46 -10.09 -27.63
CA ARG A 185 1.87 -10.39 -27.99
C ARG A 185 2.83 -9.26 -27.71
N HIS A 186 2.44 -8.05 -28.09
CA HIS A 186 3.31 -6.89 -28.02
C HIS A 186 3.64 -6.57 -26.56
N GLN A 187 2.62 -6.54 -25.69
CA GLN A 187 2.77 -6.30 -24.26
C GLN A 187 3.61 -7.39 -23.57
N ALA A 188 3.32 -8.67 -23.83
CA ALA A 188 4.12 -9.74 -23.25
C ALA A 188 5.57 -9.75 -23.75
N GLN A 189 5.82 -9.45 -25.03
CA GLN A 189 7.17 -9.35 -25.57
C GLN A 189 7.95 -8.20 -24.92
N GLU A 190 7.32 -7.07 -24.63
CA GLU A 190 7.91 -5.99 -23.86
C GLU A 190 8.29 -6.47 -22.44
N GLU A 191 7.36 -7.09 -21.73
CA GLU A 191 7.52 -7.42 -20.32
C GLU A 191 8.43 -8.64 -20.08
N LEU A 192 8.27 -9.71 -20.86
CA LEU A 192 9.00 -10.98 -20.72
C LEU A 192 10.21 -11.08 -21.69
N GLY A 193 10.34 -10.20 -22.69
CA GLY A 193 11.53 -10.06 -23.55
C GLY A 193 11.66 -11.17 -24.58
N ASP A 194 12.91 -11.53 -24.93
CA ASP A 194 13.20 -12.55 -25.96
C ASP A 194 12.59 -13.93 -25.64
N ALA A 195 12.29 -14.19 -24.36
CA ALA A 195 11.53 -15.36 -23.92
C ALA A 195 10.16 -15.46 -24.63
N MET A 196 9.60 -14.36 -25.13
CA MET A 196 8.31 -14.33 -25.82
C MET A 196 8.42 -14.23 -27.34
N ASN A 197 9.63 -14.17 -27.92
CA ASN A 197 9.81 -13.91 -29.36
C ASN A 197 9.11 -14.94 -30.27
N ASP A 198 8.72 -16.09 -29.72
CA ASP A 198 8.00 -17.13 -30.44
C ASP A 198 6.68 -17.58 -29.78
N TRP A 199 6.13 -16.77 -28.87
CA TRP A 199 4.89 -17.11 -28.20
C TRP A 199 3.64 -16.76 -29.01
N TRP A 200 2.59 -17.54 -28.75
CA TRP A 200 1.24 -17.26 -29.20
C TRP A 200 0.48 -16.51 -28.13
N PHE A 201 -0.34 -15.57 -28.58
CA PHE A 201 -1.33 -14.87 -27.77
C PHE A 201 -2.66 -15.10 -28.45
N GLU A 202 -3.73 -15.22 -27.66
CA GLU A 202 -5.10 -15.32 -28.15
C GLU A 202 -5.50 -13.97 -28.78
N ASP A 203 -4.92 -13.66 -29.94
CA ASP A 203 -5.31 -12.52 -30.76
C ASP A 203 -6.56 -12.96 -31.52
N MET A 204 -7.73 -12.72 -30.92
CA MET A 204 -9.05 -12.87 -31.53
C MET A 204 -9.53 -14.31 -31.85
N GLY A 205 -9.50 -15.22 -30.88
CA GLY A 205 -10.45 -16.35 -30.84
C GLY A 205 -10.28 -17.49 -31.87
N GLU A 206 -9.20 -17.55 -32.64
CA GLU A 206 -8.89 -18.70 -33.50
C GLU A 206 -7.80 -19.59 -32.89
N TYR A 207 -8.19 -20.83 -32.56
CA TYR A 207 -7.35 -21.85 -31.96
C TYR A 207 -6.38 -22.48 -32.98
N ILE A 208 -5.10 -22.11 -32.95
CA ILE A 208 -4.04 -22.89 -33.61
C ILE A 208 -2.91 -23.17 -32.61
N TRP A 209 -2.80 -24.44 -32.22
CA TRP A 209 -1.89 -25.03 -31.24
C TRP A 209 -0.59 -25.47 -31.91
N ASP A 210 0.57 -24.84 -31.64
CA ASP A 210 1.84 -25.43 -32.14
C ASP A 210 3.14 -25.02 -31.43
N ARG A 211 3.21 -25.12 -30.08
CA ARG A 211 4.52 -25.22 -29.39
C ARG A 211 4.49 -26.24 -28.25
N SER A 212 5.59 -26.98 -28.12
CA SER A 212 5.77 -28.09 -27.16
C SER A 212 6.44 -27.69 -25.84
N ASP A 213 6.85 -26.44 -25.66
CA ASP A 213 7.56 -25.94 -24.46
C ASP A 213 6.65 -25.28 -23.40
N GLY A 214 5.35 -25.13 -23.70
CA GLY A 214 4.23 -25.08 -22.75
C GLY A 214 4.29 -24.02 -21.63
N ALA A 215 3.49 -24.24 -20.58
CA ALA A 215 3.41 -23.40 -19.39
C ALA A 215 4.76 -23.29 -18.64
N SER A 216 5.59 -24.32 -18.79
CA SER A 216 6.90 -24.41 -18.15
C SER A 216 7.83 -23.28 -18.56
N HIS A 217 7.77 -22.87 -19.84
CA HIS A 217 8.57 -21.76 -20.36
C HIS A 217 8.25 -20.44 -19.64
N ILE A 218 6.96 -20.16 -19.41
CA ILE A 218 6.46 -18.94 -18.75
C ILE A 218 7.01 -18.83 -17.34
N LEU A 219 6.83 -19.90 -16.55
CA LEU A 219 7.17 -19.92 -15.13
C LEU A 219 8.70 -19.85 -14.93
N ASN A 220 9.46 -20.46 -15.83
CA ASN A 220 10.91 -20.30 -15.86
C ASN A 220 11.32 -18.86 -16.20
N ALA A 221 10.69 -18.24 -17.21
CA ALA A 221 10.98 -16.86 -17.59
C ALA A 221 10.71 -15.88 -16.44
N ILE A 222 9.63 -16.05 -15.68
CA ILE A 222 9.34 -15.26 -14.47
C ILE A 222 10.48 -15.40 -13.46
N THR A 223 10.91 -16.62 -13.18
CA THR A 223 12.03 -16.88 -12.26
C THR A 223 13.32 -16.24 -12.75
N SER A 224 13.66 -16.43 -14.03
CA SER A 224 14.84 -15.84 -14.66
C SER A 224 14.81 -14.31 -14.66
N ASN A 225 13.65 -13.69 -14.81
CA ASN A 225 13.50 -12.23 -14.74
C ASN A 225 13.79 -11.67 -13.35
N TYR A 226 13.38 -12.36 -12.27
CA TYR A 226 13.75 -11.96 -10.91
C TYR A 226 15.22 -12.24 -10.59
N GLN A 227 15.76 -13.38 -11.04
CA GLN A 227 17.18 -13.71 -10.85
C GLN A 227 18.10 -12.73 -11.56
N SER A 228 17.75 -12.30 -12.78
CA SER A 228 18.50 -11.31 -13.57
C SER A 228 18.18 -9.86 -13.21
N LEU A 229 17.27 -9.61 -12.27
CA LEU A 229 16.77 -8.28 -11.91
C LEU A 229 16.24 -7.47 -13.11
N LYS A 230 15.73 -8.15 -14.14
CA LYS A 230 14.85 -7.54 -15.13
C LYS A 230 13.58 -7.06 -14.42
N TRP A 231 13.09 -7.88 -13.50
CA TRP A 231 12.02 -7.56 -12.57
C TRP A 231 12.55 -7.57 -11.14
N THR A 232 11.96 -6.72 -10.30
CA THR A 232 12.06 -6.88 -8.84
C THR A 232 10.64 -7.11 -8.32
N PRO A 233 10.45 -7.96 -7.29
CA PRO A 233 9.12 -8.22 -6.76
C PRO A 233 8.35 -6.96 -6.35
N TRP A 234 9.08 -5.96 -5.85
CA TRP A 234 8.56 -4.63 -5.50
C TRP A 234 8.13 -3.79 -6.70
N LYS A 235 8.84 -3.89 -7.84
CA LYS A 235 8.44 -3.21 -9.08
C LYS A 235 7.14 -3.82 -9.62
N THR A 236 7.03 -5.14 -9.51
CA THR A 236 5.88 -5.90 -10.03
C THR A 236 4.70 -5.93 -9.06
N SER A 237 4.82 -5.45 -7.83
CA SER A 237 3.65 -5.22 -6.98
C SER A 237 3.05 -3.84 -7.28
N ASN A 238 1.72 -3.67 -7.13
CA ASN A 238 1.02 -2.39 -7.37
C ASN A 238 1.24 -1.34 -6.27
N ARG A 239 2.39 -1.39 -5.59
CA ARG A 239 2.81 -0.44 -4.57
C ARG A 239 4.10 0.26 -4.99
N GLU A 240 4.15 0.82 -6.20
CA GLU A 240 5.35 1.55 -6.65
C GLU A 240 5.77 2.63 -5.64
N ASN A 241 4.82 3.29 -4.96
CA ASN A 241 5.09 4.24 -3.87
C ASN A 241 5.06 3.61 -2.47
N GLY A 242 4.36 2.49 -2.29
CA GLY A 242 3.99 1.96 -0.97
C GLY A 242 5.10 1.27 -0.17
N PHE A 243 6.31 1.10 -0.74
CA PHE A 243 7.46 0.59 0.03
C PHE A 243 8.37 1.70 0.56
N GLY A 244 8.17 2.94 0.12
CA GLY A 244 9.04 4.08 0.47
C GLY A 244 10.46 3.97 -0.11
N VAL A 245 10.69 3.12 -1.10
CA VAL A 245 11.98 2.97 -1.79
C VAL A 245 11.71 2.71 -3.27
N SER A 246 12.32 3.50 -4.16
CA SER A 246 12.09 3.35 -5.59
C SER A 246 12.60 2.00 -6.14
N PRO A 247 11.93 1.40 -7.14
CA PRO A 247 12.34 0.12 -7.72
C PRO A 247 13.80 0.05 -8.17
N ASN A 248 14.32 1.15 -8.73
CA ASN A 248 15.72 1.25 -9.16
C ASN A 248 16.69 1.19 -7.98
N THR A 249 16.33 1.82 -6.85
CA THR A 249 17.12 1.73 -5.62
C THR A 249 17.12 0.31 -5.08
N ILE A 250 15.95 -0.35 -5.05
CA ILE A 250 15.83 -1.75 -4.60
C ILE A 250 16.68 -2.68 -5.46
N LYS A 251 16.65 -2.51 -6.78
CA LYS A 251 17.52 -3.26 -7.70
C LYS A 251 19.00 -3.09 -7.36
N ALA A 252 19.47 -1.85 -7.18
CA ALA A 252 20.85 -1.56 -6.80
C ALA A 252 21.22 -2.18 -5.43
N LEU A 253 20.27 -2.22 -4.48
CA LEU A 253 20.46 -2.88 -3.19
C LEU A 253 20.60 -4.40 -3.33
N LEU A 254 19.78 -5.05 -4.17
CA LEU A 254 19.88 -6.49 -4.43
C LEU A 254 21.25 -6.84 -5.01
N GLU A 255 21.71 -6.10 -6.03
CA GLU A 255 23.03 -6.28 -6.65
C GLU A 255 24.16 -6.07 -5.65
N ARG A 256 24.13 -4.98 -4.87
CA ARG A 256 25.14 -4.66 -3.85
C ARG A 256 25.23 -5.74 -2.77
N ASN A 257 24.13 -6.41 -2.48
CA ASN A 257 24.06 -7.47 -1.48
C ASN A 257 24.31 -8.87 -2.08
N GLY A 258 24.75 -8.97 -3.34
CA GLY A 258 25.21 -10.21 -3.96
C GLY A 258 24.13 -11.07 -4.62
N TRP A 259 22.96 -10.50 -4.92
CA TRP A 259 21.91 -11.24 -5.64
C TRP A 259 22.35 -11.59 -7.08
N PRO A 260 22.04 -12.80 -7.59
CA PRO A 260 21.38 -13.92 -6.89
C PRO A 260 22.33 -14.89 -6.18
N ASP A 261 23.62 -14.94 -6.54
CA ASP A 261 24.50 -16.07 -6.22
C ASP A 261 25.10 -16.03 -4.80
N SER A 262 25.40 -14.84 -4.29
CA SER A 262 26.04 -14.63 -2.98
C SER A 262 25.22 -13.71 -2.09
N PHE A 263 23.89 -13.82 -2.19
CA PHE A 263 22.98 -12.87 -1.57
C PHE A 263 23.05 -12.89 -0.04
N ASN A 264 23.24 -11.72 0.57
CA ASN A 264 23.18 -11.53 2.01
C ASN A 264 21.81 -10.95 2.40
N PRO A 265 20.83 -11.79 2.80
CA PRO A 265 19.48 -11.33 3.09
C PRO A 265 19.41 -10.42 4.32
N ASP A 266 20.28 -10.60 5.31
CA ASP A 266 20.28 -9.77 6.52
C ASP A 266 20.83 -8.38 6.24
N GLN A 267 21.96 -8.28 5.51
CA GLN A 267 22.50 -6.97 5.11
C GLN A 267 21.57 -6.26 4.12
N PHE A 268 20.93 -6.99 3.20
CA PHE A 268 19.92 -6.39 2.31
C PHE A 268 18.78 -5.76 3.10
N ARG A 269 18.23 -6.45 4.11
CA ARG A 269 17.13 -5.90 4.91
C ARG A 269 17.57 -4.67 5.72
N ILE A 270 18.81 -4.65 6.21
CA ILE A 270 19.39 -3.48 6.89
C ILE A 270 19.49 -2.32 5.90
N ASP A 271 20.08 -2.55 4.73
CA ASP A 271 20.24 -1.55 3.67
C ASP A 271 18.90 -1.04 3.15
N PHE A 272 17.89 -1.90 3.06
CA PHE A 272 16.54 -1.56 2.65
C PHE A 272 15.87 -0.63 3.68
N ILE A 273 16.02 -0.92 4.98
CA ILE A 273 15.56 -0.03 6.05
C ILE A 273 16.26 1.32 5.93
N ARG A 274 17.58 1.35 5.72
CA ARG A 274 18.34 2.61 5.53
C ARG A 274 17.83 3.40 4.33
N ALA A 275 17.65 2.74 3.18
CA ALA A 275 17.14 3.37 1.96
C ALA A 275 15.72 3.94 2.14
N LYS A 276 14.85 3.26 2.90
CA LYS A 276 13.50 3.77 3.23
C LYS A 276 13.54 5.05 4.07
N HIS A 277 14.59 5.24 4.86
CA HIS A 277 14.79 6.42 5.70
C HIS A 277 15.75 7.42 5.06
N LYS A 278 16.17 7.19 3.82
CA LYS A 278 16.97 8.17 3.10
C LYS A 278 16.01 9.26 2.64
N PRO A 279 16.16 10.51 3.11
CA PRO A 279 15.23 11.57 2.74
C PRO A 279 15.36 11.89 1.26
N SER A 280 14.38 12.63 0.75
CA SER A 280 14.58 13.31 -0.52
C SER A 280 15.83 14.20 -0.42
N GLY A 281 16.46 14.52 -1.56
CA GLY A 281 17.59 15.46 -1.57
C GLY A 281 17.27 16.87 -1.05
N LYS A 282 16.03 17.12 -0.60
CA LYS A 282 15.55 18.37 -0.01
C LYS A 282 15.72 18.45 1.52
N GLY A 283 15.90 17.33 2.23
CA GLY A 283 16.12 17.34 3.70
C GLY A 283 15.04 18.09 4.48
N HIS A 284 15.41 18.91 5.47
CA HIS A 284 14.45 19.72 6.27
C HIS A 284 13.66 20.73 5.45
N ALA A 285 14.09 21.05 4.23
CA ALA A 285 13.38 22.00 3.41
C ALA A 285 12.25 21.37 2.60
N GLU A 286 12.09 20.04 2.60
CA GLU A 286 11.05 19.36 1.84
C GLU A 286 9.65 19.85 2.25
N ALA A 287 9.36 19.80 3.54
CA ALA A 287 8.31 20.50 4.27
C ALA A 287 7.95 21.88 3.69
N VAL A 288 8.94 22.75 3.76
CA VAL A 288 8.79 24.17 3.48
C VAL A 288 8.61 24.39 1.98
N LEU A 289 9.29 23.61 1.15
CA LEU A 289 9.14 23.62 -0.31
C LEU A 289 7.74 23.15 -0.73
N LYS A 290 7.23 22.08 -0.11
CA LYS A 290 5.86 21.61 -0.33
C LYS A 290 4.86 22.69 0.05
N ARG A 291 5.04 23.35 1.21
CA ARG A 291 4.18 24.46 1.62
C ARG A 291 4.20 25.64 0.63
N ILE A 292 5.36 25.95 0.05
CA ILE A 292 5.47 26.94 -1.04
C ILE A 292 4.67 26.50 -2.26
N ASP A 293 4.77 25.23 -2.66
CA ASP A 293 4.02 24.67 -3.78
C ASP A 293 2.50 24.67 -3.52
N ASP A 294 2.05 24.40 -2.29
CA ASP A 294 0.63 24.47 -1.91
C ASP A 294 0.09 25.90 -1.99
N LEU A 295 0.86 26.88 -1.48
CA LEU A 295 0.44 28.28 -1.45
C LEU A 295 0.50 28.93 -2.85
N ALA A 296 1.59 28.73 -3.59
CA ALA A 296 1.86 29.40 -4.86
C ALA A 296 1.51 28.57 -6.11
N GLY A 297 1.46 27.24 -5.98
CA GLY A 297 1.33 26.27 -7.06
C GLY A 297 2.69 25.71 -7.49
N SER A 298 2.73 24.43 -7.86
CA SER A 298 3.93 23.80 -8.41
C SER A 298 4.37 24.55 -9.68
N ASN A 299 5.68 24.71 -9.89
CA ASN A 299 6.31 25.45 -11.01
C ASN A 299 6.34 26.99 -10.93
N GLN A 300 5.95 27.63 -9.81
CA GLN A 300 6.31 29.05 -9.59
C GLN A 300 7.64 29.25 -8.86
N ALA A 301 8.13 28.25 -8.14
CA ALA A 301 9.34 28.38 -7.34
C ALA A 301 10.64 28.37 -8.16
N VAL A 302 10.67 27.76 -9.35
CA VAL A 302 11.90 27.63 -10.15
C VAL A 302 11.59 27.65 -11.64
N VAL A 303 11.54 28.84 -12.25
CA VAL A 303 11.62 28.97 -13.72
C VAL A 303 13.09 28.85 -14.10
N ILE A 304 13.59 27.62 -14.22
CA ILE A 304 14.84 27.33 -14.94
C ILE A 304 14.40 26.86 -16.33
N GLU A 305 14.79 27.62 -17.37
CA GLU A 305 14.79 27.18 -18.78
C GLU A 305 13.46 27.10 -19.58
N GLY A 306 12.48 27.96 -19.28
CA GLY A 306 11.60 28.50 -20.34
C GLY A 306 10.65 27.55 -21.09
N THR A 307 10.54 26.28 -20.72
CA THR A 307 9.53 25.35 -21.25
C THR A 307 8.41 25.16 -20.23
N SER A 308 7.33 25.92 -20.38
CA SER A 308 6.06 25.67 -19.71
C SER A 308 5.31 24.58 -20.50
N THR A 309 5.13 23.41 -19.91
CA THR A 309 4.28 22.33 -20.43
C THR A 309 3.12 22.09 -19.46
N TYR A 310 1.89 22.19 -19.99
CA TYR A 310 0.59 21.85 -19.37
C TYR A 310 0.29 22.57 -18.03
N ASP A 311 -1.00 22.73 -17.72
CA ASP A 311 -1.51 23.50 -16.57
C ASP A 311 -0.80 23.11 -15.27
N SER A 312 0.22 23.89 -14.87
CA SER A 312 0.84 23.67 -13.58
C SER A 312 -0.22 23.81 -12.48
N PRO A 313 -0.20 22.91 -11.47
CA PRO A 313 -1.10 22.97 -10.33
C PRO A 313 -1.17 24.39 -9.78
N LYS A 314 -2.38 24.96 -9.68
CA LYS A 314 -2.57 26.28 -9.08
C LYS A 314 -2.61 26.15 -7.57
N GLY A 315 -1.81 26.96 -6.88
CA GLY A 315 -1.81 27.01 -5.42
C GLY A 315 -3.02 27.72 -4.82
N GLN A 316 -3.11 27.68 -3.49
CA GLN A 316 -4.20 28.26 -2.71
C GLN A 316 -4.41 29.74 -3.00
N ILE A 317 -3.35 30.55 -3.08
CA ILE A 317 -3.44 32.00 -3.32
C ILE A 317 -4.17 32.27 -4.65
N HIS A 318 -3.88 31.49 -5.69
CA HIS A 318 -4.54 31.64 -6.99
C HIS A 318 -6.05 31.39 -6.87
N TRP A 319 -6.45 30.31 -6.21
CA TRP A 319 -7.87 29.97 -6.02
C TRP A 319 -8.58 30.99 -5.13
N THR A 320 -7.92 31.47 -4.08
CA THR A 320 -8.44 32.54 -3.21
C THR A 320 -8.65 33.84 -3.99
N GLN A 321 -7.74 34.21 -4.90
CA GLN A 321 -7.91 35.34 -5.81
C GLN A 321 -9.05 35.14 -6.81
N GLN A 322 -9.26 33.93 -7.33
CA GLN A 322 -10.43 33.65 -8.17
C GLN A 322 -11.73 33.84 -7.39
N ARG A 323 -11.78 33.35 -6.13
CA ARG A 323 -12.92 33.51 -5.23
C ARG A 323 -13.20 34.99 -4.94
N LEU A 324 -12.15 35.79 -4.72
CA LEU A 324 -12.25 37.25 -4.56
C LEU A 324 -12.92 37.91 -5.79
N ARG A 325 -12.47 37.58 -7.01
CA ARG A 325 -13.05 38.12 -8.25
C ARG A 325 -14.54 37.80 -8.37
N ARG A 326 -14.94 36.56 -8.09
CA ARG A 326 -16.36 36.14 -8.14
C ARG A 326 -17.23 36.95 -7.17
N HIS A 327 -16.72 37.29 -5.98
CA HIS A 327 -17.48 38.11 -5.03
C HIS A 327 -17.52 39.59 -5.42
N HIS A 328 -16.48 40.15 -6.05
CA HIS A 328 -16.56 41.49 -6.63
C HIS A 328 -17.58 41.56 -7.77
N GLU A 329 -17.60 40.56 -8.65
CA GLU A 329 -18.60 40.45 -9.72
C GLU A 329 -20.01 40.36 -9.13
N ALA A 330 -20.23 39.48 -8.14
CA ALA A 330 -21.52 39.34 -7.47
C ALA A 330 -21.97 40.65 -6.80
N LEU A 331 -21.08 41.33 -6.08
CA LEU A 331 -21.36 42.64 -5.47
C LEU A 331 -21.77 43.69 -6.51
N SER A 332 -21.18 43.66 -7.71
CA SER A 332 -21.53 44.61 -8.78
C SER A 332 -22.89 44.36 -9.43
N MET A 333 -23.43 43.15 -9.28
CA MET A 333 -24.70 42.72 -9.89
C MET A 333 -25.87 42.76 -8.90
N THR A 334 -25.59 42.66 -7.61
CA THR A 334 -26.60 42.70 -6.54
C THR A 334 -27.07 44.13 -6.28
N SER A 335 -28.37 44.29 -6.06
CA SER A 335 -28.99 45.56 -5.62
C SER A 335 -29.65 45.47 -4.25
N ASP A 336 -29.62 44.30 -3.61
CA ASP A 336 -30.15 44.09 -2.26
C ASP A 336 -29.11 44.51 -1.22
N ASP A 337 -29.51 45.34 -0.26
CA ASP A 337 -28.60 45.93 0.72
C ASP A 337 -27.95 44.87 1.64
N ASP A 338 -28.69 43.81 2.00
CA ASP A 338 -28.18 42.73 2.85
C ASP A 338 -27.18 41.84 2.09
N GLU A 339 -27.51 41.44 0.85
CA GLU A 339 -26.57 40.72 -0.01
C GLU A 339 -25.31 41.53 -0.35
N CYS A 340 -25.44 42.86 -0.56
CA CYS A 340 -24.30 43.75 -0.74
C CYS A 340 -23.36 43.69 0.48
N ALA A 341 -23.90 43.89 1.69
CA ALA A 341 -23.12 43.82 2.92
C ALA A 341 -22.48 42.44 3.14
N LEU A 342 -23.19 41.36 2.77
CA LEU A 342 -22.66 40.00 2.85
C LEU A 342 -21.46 39.81 1.91
N HIS A 343 -21.54 40.33 0.68
CA HIS A 343 -20.43 40.28 -0.26
C HIS A 343 -19.25 41.14 0.18
N GLU A 344 -19.49 42.32 0.76
CA GLU A 344 -18.44 43.16 1.35
C GLU A 344 -17.70 42.45 2.48
N TRP A 345 -18.42 41.79 3.40
CA TRP A 345 -17.81 40.99 4.46
C TRP A 345 -16.94 39.86 3.89
N ARG A 346 -17.47 39.09 2.93
CA ARG A 346 -16.74 37.99 2.29
C ARG A 346 -15.49 38.47 1.54
N ILE A 347 -15.59 39.59 0.84
CA ILE A 347 -14.44 40.24 0.17
C ILE A 347 -13.38 40.59 1.21
N GLN A 348 -13.76 41.24 2.31
CA GLN A 348 -12.82 41.63 3.35
C GLN A 348 -12.11 40.42 3.98
N ARG A 349 -12.86 39.36 4.30
CA ARG A 349 -12.31 38.10 4.81
C ARG A 349 -11.30 37.50 3.83
N ILE A 350 -11.66 37.42 2.55
CA ILE A 350 -10.80 36.85 1.51
C ILE A 350 -9.54 37.68 1.28
N ILE A 351 -9.63 39.01 1.34
CA ILE A 351 -8.45 39.89 1.26
C ILE A 351 -7.48 39.55 2.38
N TRP A 352 -7.98 39.44 3.60
CA TRP A 352 -7.13 39.09 4.73
C TRP A 352 -6.59 37.66 4.65
N ASP A 353 -7.35 36.68 4.13
CA ASP A 353 -6.84 35.33 3.87
C ASP A 353 -5.66 35.35 2.87
N ILE A 354 -5.74 36.19 1.83
CA ILE A 354 -4.64 36.38 0.86
C ILE A 354 -3.44 37.02 1.53
N GLU A 355 -3.63 38.02 2.38
CA GLU A 355 -2.55 38.68 3.14
C GLU A 355 -1.80 37.64 4.01
N ASP A 356 -2.55 36.81 4.75
CA ASP A 356 -1.98 35.77 5.62
C ASP A 356 -1.20 34.73 4.79
N GLN A 357 -1.80 34.23 3.69
CA GLN A 357 -1.17 33.28 2.78
C GLN A 357 0.10 33.85 2.11
N GLN A 358 0.11 35.15 1.78
CA GLN A 358 1.28 35.82 1.22
C GLN A 358 2.40 35.97 2.24
N HIS A 359 2.07 36.38 3.47
CA HIS A 359 3.04 36.46 4.55
C HIS A 359 3.66 35.09 4.85
N GLU A 360 2.83 34.05 4.89
CA GLU A 360 3.30 32.68 5.09
C GLU A 360 4.20 32.21 3.94
N LEU A 361 3.83 32.48 2.68
CA LEU A 361 4.66 32.17 1.52
C LEU A 361 6.02 32.89 1.57
N GLU A 362 6.06 34.15 2.03
CA GLU A 362 7.30 34.89 2.21
C GLU A 362 8.15 34.30 3.34
N SER A 363 7.55 33.94 4.48
CA SER A 363 8.24 33.24 5.57
C SER A 363 8.84 31.92 5.10
N ALA A 364 8.04 31.08 4.43
CA ALA A 364 8.48 29.80 3.90
C ALA A 364 9.63 29.95 2.90
N ARG A 365 9.60 30.98 2.04
CA ARG A 365 10.71 31.29 1.12
C ARG A 365 11.98 31.71 1.84
N LEU A 366 11.86 32.48 2.92
CA LEU A 366 13.02 32.86 3.76
C LEU A 366 13.61 31.63 4.45
N ASP A 367 12.76 30.74 4.93
CA ASP A 367 13.18 29.49 5.57
C ASP A 367 13.88 28.56 4.56
N VAL A 368 13.35 28.38 3.35
CA VAL A 368 14.04 27.65 2.28
C VAL A 368 15.37 28.32 1.91
N ALA A 369 15.44 29.66 1.81
CA ALA A 369 16.69 30.34 1.50
C ALA A 369 17.76 30.13 2.60
N LYS A 370 17.32 29.97 3.85
CA LYS A 370 18.18 29.66 5.00
C LYS A 370 18.59 28.18 5.02
N LEU A 371 17.67 27.26 4.71
CA LEU A 371 17.89 25.81 4.73
C LEU A 371 18.63 25.30 3.48
N CYS A 372 18.45 25.95 2.33
CA CYS A 372 18.99 25.57 1.03
C CYS A 372 19.80 26.71 0.40
N PRO A 373 20.95 27.09 0.98
CA PRO A 373 21.79 28.12 0.38
C PRO A 373 22.22 27.72 -1.03
N ASN A 374 22.01 28.60 -2.00
CA ASN A 374 22.25 28.36 -3.44
C ASN A 374 21.35 27.28 -4.07
N GLY A 375 20.19 27.00 -3.47
CA GLY A 375 19.23 26.02 -4.00
C GLY A 375 19.63 24.56 -3.80
N ILE A 376 20.70 24.29 -3.03
CA ILE A 376 21.10 22.94 -2.64
C ILE A 376 20.77 22.77 -1.16
N CYS A 377 19.72 21.99 -0.88
CA CYS A 377 19.27 21.74 0.49
C CYS A 377 20.15 20.71 1.21
N VAL A 378 20.49 19.63 0.51
CA VAL A 378 21.35 18.56 1.03
C VAL A 378 22.42 18.24 0.00
N GLN A 379 23.69 18.31 0.42
CA GLN A 379 24.79 17.82 -0.39
C GLN A 379 24.75 16.29 -0.44
N GLN A 380 25.07 15.70 -1.59
CA GLN A 380 25.00 14.25 -1.77
C GLN A 380 25.89 13.50 -0.77
N GLU A 381 27.05 14.08 -0.44
CA GLU A 381 27.99 13.56 0.56
C GLU A 381 27.45 13.60 2.00
N ASP A 382 26.53 14.52 2.30
CA ASP A 382 25.95 14.73 3.63
C ASP A 382 24.65 13.94 3.83
N MET A 383 24.14 13.26 2.79
CA MET A 383 22.93 12.43 2.84
C MET A 383 22.95 11.41 3.98
N ILE A 384 24.13 10.94 4.40
CA ILE A 384 24.27 10.00 5.51
C ILE A 384 23.87 10.61 6.87
N LEU A 385 24.08 11.92 7.06
CA LEU A 385 23.67 12.63 8.28
C LEU A 385 22.14 12.69 8.38
N TRP A 386 21.50 12.86 7.24
CA TRP A 386 20.05 12.93 7.12
C TRP A 386 19.37 11.56 7.22
N GLU A 387 19.99 10.53 6.63
CA GLU A 387 19.60 9.13 6.84
C GLU A 387 19.65 8.77 8.33
N LEU A 388 20.72 9.15 9.04
CA LEU A 388 20.82 8.97 10.49
C LEU A 388 19.68 9.70 11.22
N PHE A 389 19.45 10.97 10.91
CA PHE A 389 18.39 11.76 11.55
C PHE A 389 17.01 11.11 11.39
N ALA A 390 16.68 10.65 10.17
CA ALA A 390 15.42 9.97 9.90
C ALA A 390 15.32 8.61 10.61
N LEU A 391 16.42 7.86 10.72
CA LEU A 391 16.47 6.61 11.48
C LEU A 391 16.35 6.82 12.99
N GLU A 392 16.88 7.91 13.55
CA GLU A 392 16.77 8.24 14.98
C GLU A 392 15.31 8.34 15.42
N ARG A 393 14.47 8.94 14.58
CA ARG A 393 13.02 9.00 14.79
C ARG A 393 12.37 7.63 14.90
N THR A 394 12.56 6.79 13.88
CA THR A 394 11.96 5.45 13.84
C THR A 394 12.53 4.56 14.94
N TYR A 395 13.82 4.71 15.25
CA TYR A 395 14.49 4.00 16.33
C TYR A 395 13.95 4.43 17.71
N GLU A 396 13.72 5.72 17.95
CA GLU A 396 13.10 6.22 19.18
C GLU A 396 11.68 5.62 19.35
N GLU A 397 10.82 5.71 18.33
CA GLU A 397 9.47 5.12 18.36
C GLU A 397 9.51 3.60 18.65
N ALA A 398 10.42 2.89 17.99
CA ALA A 398 10.59 1.47 18.16
C ALA A 398 10.98 1.08 19.59
N ARG A 399 11.80 1.91 20.28
CA ARG A 399 12.17 1.72 21.69
C ARG A 399 11.00 1.85 22.64
N TYR A 400 10.03 2.71 22.34
CA TYR A 400 8.84 2.90 23.17
C TYR A 400 7.69 1.93 22.83
N THR A 401 7.77 1.27 21.67
CA THR A 401 6.75 0.34 21.18
C THR A 401 6.83 -1.03 21.84
N ASN A 402 5.74 -1.43 22.52
CA ASN A 402 5.57 -2.81 22.98
C ASN A 402 4.94 -3.65 21.86
N TYR A 403 5.79 -4.29 21.05
CA TYR A 403 5.35 -5.08 19.89
C TYR A 403 4.40 -6.21 20.26
N THR A 404 4.58 -6.85 21.42
CA THR A 404 3.67 -7.90 21.91
C THR A 404 2.26 -7.33 22.10
N GLN A 405 2.13 -6.17 22.73
CA GLN A 405 0.84 -5.53 22.93
C GLN A 405 0.22 -5.06 21.61
N ARG A 406 1.03 -4.55 20.68
CA ARG A 406 0.59 -4.18 19.32
C ARG A 406 0.05 -5.39 18.56
N CYS A 407 0.74 -6.54 18.64
CA CYS A 407 0.28 -7.79 18.05
C CYS A 407 -1.02 -8.27 18.71
N LYS A 408 -1.12 -8.24 20.04
CA LYS A 408 -2.38 -8.59 20.75
C LYS A 408 -3.55 -7.73 20.30
N HIS A 409 -3.37 -6.42 20.21
CA HIS A 409 -4.42 -5.51 19.76
C HIS A 409 -4.86 -5.81 18.32
N ARG A 410 -3.92 -6.10 17.40
CA ARG A 410 -4.26 -6.53 16.04
C ARG A 410 -5.08 -7.83 16.03
N LEU A 411 -4.74 -8.79 16.89
CA LEU A 411 -5.49 -10.03 17.03
C LEU A 411 -6.90 -9.80 17.61
N GLU A 412 -7.07 -8.82 18.50
CA GLU A 412 -8.38 -8.42 19.04
C GLU A 412 -9.26 -7.76 17.96
N VAL A 413 -8.69 -6.90 17.13
CA VAL A 413 -9.39 -6.19 16.05
C VAL A 413 -9.70 -7.12 14.86
N ALA A 414 -8.76 -7.99 14.52
CA ALA A 414 -8.88 -8.95 13.42
C ALA A 414 -8.45 -10.35 13.90
N PRO A 415 -9.38 -11.14 14.47
CA PRO A 415 -9.07 -12.47 14.97
C PRO A 415 -8.51 -13.39 13.89
N SER A 416 -7.35 -14.00 14.19
CA SER A 416 -6.74 -15.01 13.33
C SER A 416 -7.19 -16.41 13.73
N LYS A 417 -7.38 -17.29 12.74
CA LYS A 417 -7.62 -18.73 12.96
C LYS A 417 -6.33 -19.49 13.28
N ASP A 418 -5.16 -18.89 13.04
CA ASP A 418 -3.87 -19.48 13.38
C ASP A 418 -3.57 -19.31 14.87
N ALA A 419 -3.55 -20.43 15.60
CA ALA A 419 -3.29 -20.45 17.04
C ALA A 419 -1.90 -19.90 17.42
N GLU A 420 -0.94 -19.93 16.49
CA GLU A 420 0.43 -19.43 16.68
C GLU A 420 0.61 -17.99 16.17
N TRP A 421 -0.45 -17.35 15.67
CA TRP A 421 -0.34 -16.05 15.01
C TRP A 421 0.33 -14.99 15.90
N LEU A 422 -0.02 -14.95 17.19
CA LEU A 422 0.55 -13.98 18.13
C LEU A 422 2.05 -14.18 18.33
N GLU A 423 2.51 -15.43 18.40
CA GLU A 423 3.93 -15.77 18.51
C GLU A 423 4.68 -15.37 17.24
N LYS A 424 4.14 -15.71 16.06
CA LYS A 424 4.71 -15.34 14.76
C LYS A 424 4.79 -13.82 14.58
N CYS A 425 3.74 -13.09 14.94
CA CYS A 425 3.71 -11.62 14.90
C CYS A 425 4.79 -11.02 15.82
N THR A 426 4.90 -11.51 17.06
CA THR A 426 5.86 -11.01 18.05
C THR A 426 7.30 -11.30 17.61
N ALA A 427 7.58 -12.52 17.13
CA ALA A 427 8.89 -12.92 16.62
C ALA A 427 9.30 -12.11 15.39
N ASN A 428 8.39 -11.89 14.44
CA ASN A 428 8.64 -11.04 13.27
C ASN A 428 8.93 -9.60 13.69
N ALA A 429 8.13 -9.03 14.60
CA ALA A 429 8.35 -7.68 15.10
C ALA A 429 9.69 -7.52 15.83
N ALA A 430 10.10 -8.50 16.64
CA ALA A 430 11.42 -8.52 17.27
C ALA A 430 12.55 -8.57 16.24
N SER A 431 12.40 -9.39 15.20
CA SER A 431 13.37 -9.47 14.09
C SER A 431 13.49 -8.14 13.32
N GLN A 432 12.37 -7.49 13.01
CA GLN A 432 12.36 -6.17 12.37
C GLN A 432 13.04 -5.12 13.27
N ASN A 433 12.74 -5.13 14.57
CA ASN A 433 13.36 -4.21 15.52
C ASN A 433 14.88 -4.42 15.61
N SER A 434 15.36 -5.67 15.63
CA SER A 434 16.79 -5.97 15.63
C SER A 434 17.49 -5.44 14.36
N ARG A 435 16.84 -5.53 13.19
CA ARG A 435 17.39 -5.01 11.94
C ARG A 435 17.39 -3.48 11.90
N LEU A 436 16.35 -2.85 12.45
CA LEU A 436 16.29 -1.40 12.62
C LEU A 436 17.43 -0.91 13.53
N THR A 437 17.70 -1.60 14.65
CA THR A 437 18.85 -1.27 15.51
C THR A 437 20.16 -1.33 14.74
N LEU A 438 20.39 -2.39 13.95
CA LEU A 438 21.60 -2.52 13.14
C LEU A 438 21.69 -1.44 12.05
N ALA A 439 20.58 -1.10 11.38
CA ALA A 439 20.52 -0.01 10.42
C ALA A 439 20.88 1.34 11.06
N TYR A 440 20.34 1.61 12.24
CA TYR A 440 20.67 2.80 13.03
C TYR A 440 22.15 2.83 13.41
N GLU A 441 22.70 1.74 13.94
CA GLU A 441 24.11 1.65 14.36
C GLU A 441 25.07 1.83 13.18
N GLN A 442 24.79 1.21 12.02
CA GLN A 442 25.58 1.37 10.80
C GLN A 442 25.55 2.82 10.30
N SER A 443 24.36 3.41 10.19
CA SER A 443 24.20 4.79 9.72
C SER A 443 24.87 5.79 10.67
N ARG A 444 24.79 5.54 11.98
CA ARG A 444 25.47 6.34 13.00
C ARG A 444 26.99 6.25 12.86
N ALA A 445 27.54 5.05 12.69
CA ALA A 445 28.97 4.87 12.51
C ALA A 445 29.48 5.58 11.25
N GLU A 446 28.75 5.48 10.13
CA GLU A 446 29.08 6.14 8.88
C GLU A 446 28.95 7.67 8.96
N ALA A 447 27.91 8.19 9.60
CA ALA A 447 27.73 9.62 9.85
C ALA A 447 28.87 10.21 10.70
N LEU A 448 29.27 9.52 11.78
CA LEU A 448 30.39 9.92 12.62
C LEU A 448 31.72 9.88 11.84
N ALA A 449 31.95 8.84 11.03
CA ALA A 449 33.12 8.74 10.18
C ALA A 449 33.16 9.85 9.12
N HIS A 450 32.00 10.17 8.52
CA HIS A 450 31.84 11.28 7.60
C HIS A 450 32.23 12.61 8.30
N CYS A 451 31.67 12.91 9.47
CA CYS A 451 31.97 14.16 10.18
C CYS A 451 33.41 14.24 10.70
N ASN A 452 34.02 13.13 11.10
CA ASN A 452 35.45 13.10 11.42
C ASN A 452 36.33 13.46 10.20
N ARG A 453 35.87 13.16 8.98
CA ARG A 453 36.59 13.45 7.73
C ARG A 453 36.35 14.87 7.22
N THR A 454 35.12 15.36 7.31
CA THR A 454 34.71 16.68 6.74
C THR A 454 34.76 17.81 7.75
N GLY A 455 34.85 17.50 9.05
CA GLY A 455 34.78 18.49 10.12
C GLY A 455 33.35 18.95 10.44
N CYS A 456 32.32 18.26 9.95
CA CYS A 456 30.93 18.55 10.33
C CYS A 456 30.61 18.09 11.75
N THR A 457 29.41 18.44 12.20
CA THR A 457 28.77 17.86 13.38
C THR A 457 27.53 17.09 12.96
N THR A 458 27.22 16.00 13.64
CA THR A 458 25.96 15.28 13.42
C THR A 458 24.78 16.21 13.69
N LEU A 459 23.71 16.06 12.91
CA LEU A 459 22.45 16.74 13.16
C LEU A 459 21.94 16.37 14.55
N GLN A 460 21.51 17.36 15.34
CA GLN A 460 20.92 17.08 16.64
C GLN A 460 19.48 16.64 16.44
N PHE A 461 19.17 15.40 16.81
CA PHE A 461 17.81 14.91 16.83
C PHE A 461 17.12 15.32 18.13
N PRO A 462 16.08 16.18 18.08
CA PRO A 462 15.33 16.54 19.27
C PRO A 462 14.56 15.30 19.77
N GLY A 463 14.66 15.02 21.06
CA GLY A 463 13.92 13.93 21.68
C GLY A 463 12.42 14.18 21.61
N ILE A 464 11.64 13.15 21.93
CA ILE A 464 10.18 13.25 21.98
C ILE A 464 9.66 14.40 22.87
N ARG A 465 10.34 14.72 23.98
CA ARG A 465 9.96 15.84 24.84
C ARG A 465 10.13 17.17 24.12
N GLU A 466 11.31 17.41 23.55
CA GLU A 466 11.63 18.64 22.85
C GLU A 466 10.68 18.86 21.67
N ARG A 467 10.38 17.81 20.89
CA ARG A 467 9.43 17.89 19.77
C ARG A 467 8.00 18.14 20.21
N THR A 468 7.56 17.50 21.29
CA THR A 468 6.21 17.74 21.84
C THR A 468 6.06 19.17 22.34
N ASN A 469 7.10 19.71 23.00
CA ASN A 469 7.10 21.09 23.47
C ASN A 469 7.12 22.09 22.30
N ALA A 470 7.93 21.84 21.27
CA ALA A 470 7.92 22.66 20.05
C ALA A 470 6.52 22.70 19.43
N GLN A 471 5.85 21.55 19.33
CA GLN A 471 4.49 21.49 18.82
C GLN A 471 3.49 22.28 19.68
N ILE A 472 3.62 22.21 21.01
CA ILE A 472 2.78 23.00 21.92
C ILE A 472 3.02 24.50 21.70
N GLU A 473 4.27 24.92 21.51
CA GLU A 473 4.61 26.31 21.18
C GLU A 473 3.99 26.75 19.85
N ASP A 474 4.03 25.90 18.82
CA ASP A 474 3.40 26.17 17.52
C ASP A 474 1.87 26.30 17.64
N LEU A 475 1.21 25.41 18.39
CA LEU A 475 -0.23 25.50 18.64
C LEU A 475 -0.60 26.77 19.42
N HIS A 476 0.23 27.21 20.37
CA HIS A 476 0.04 28.49 21.06
C HIS A 476 0.18 29.69 20.13
N LEU A 477 1.10 29.64 19.16
CA LEU A 477 1.24 30.66 18.13
C LEU A 477 -0.02 30.72 17.24
N GLU A 478 -0.53 29.57 16.81
CA GLU A 478 -1.78 29.49 16.04
C GLU A 478 -2.98 30.10 16.77
N ILE A 479 -3.15 29.77 18.06
CA ILE A 479 -4.18 30.37 18.92
C ILE A 479 -4.02 31.90 18.94
N SER A 480 -2.80 32.38 19.15
CA SER A 480 -2.50 33.82 19.21
C SER A 480 -2.83 34.54 17.90
N LEU A 481 -2.55 33.92 16.75
CA LEU A 481 -2.89 34.46 15.42
C LEU A 481 -4.41 34.49 15.21
N ALA A 482 -5.12 33.44 15.61
CA ALA A 482 -6.58 33.39 15.53
C ALA A 482 -7.25 34.43 16.45
N GLU A 483 -6.72 34.66 17.66
CA GLU A 483 -7.20 35.74 18.55
C GLU A 483 -6.96 37.12 17.94
N ALA A 484 -5.78 37.35 17.35
CA ALA A 484 -5.49 38.58 16.63
C ALA A 484 -6.46 38.79 15.47
N ARG A 485 -6.82 37.72 14.75
CA ARG A 485 -7.81 37.75 13.67
C ARG A 485 -9.21 38.10 14.18
N ILE A 486 -9.68 37.47 15.25
CA ILE A 486 -10.97 37.80 15.89
C ILE A 486 -10.97 39.29 16.31
N ASN A 487 -9.90 39.76 16.94
CA ASN A 487 -9.78 41.17 17.33
C ASN A 487 -9.81 42.12 16.12
N LYS A 488 -9.14 41.76 15.01
CA LYS A 488 -9.19 42.50 13.74
C LYS A 488 -10.62 42.57 13.19
N MET A 489 -11.36 41.45 13.22
CA MET A 489 -12.77 41.39 12.82
C MET A 489 -13.64 42.40 13.57
N HIS A 490 -13.55 42.38 14.91
CA HIS A 490 -14.34 43.25 15.77
C HIS A 490 -13.95 44.73 15.63
N THR A 491 -12.66 45.03 15.60
CA THR A 491 -12.17 46.42 15.58
C THR A 491 -12.32 47.08 14.20
N GLU A 492 -12.03 46.36 13.11
CA GLU A 492 -11.96 46.95 11.77
C GLU A 492 -13.24 46.82 10.95
N HIS A 493 -14.12 45.85 11.26
CA HIS A 493 -15.26 45.54 10.39
C HIS A 493 -16.63 45.52 11.08
N GLU A 494 -16.74 45.12 12.36
CA GLU A 494 -18.05 45.02 13.03
C GLU A 494 -18.88 46.32 12.95
N HIS A 495 -18.22 47.47 13.14
CA HIS A 495 -18.87 48.79 13.06
C HIS A 495 -19.32 49.21 11.65
N LYS A 496 -18.91 48.47 10.61
CA LYS A 496 -19.30 48.72 9.21
C LYS A 496 -20.55 47.95 8.81
N LEU A 497 -21.00 46.97 9.60
CA LEU A 497 -22.18 46.17 9.32
C LEU A 497 -23.46 47.02 9.52
N PRO A 498 -24.28 47.23 8.47
CA PRO A 498 -25.55 47.92 8.61
C PRO A 498 -26.52 47.16 9.51
N ALA A 499 -27.38 47.88 10.24
CA ALA A 499 -28.37 47.26 11.13
C ALA A 499 -29.39 46.37 10.37
N ASN A 500 -29.58 46.59 9.07
CA ASN A 500 -30.43 45.79 8.19
C ASN A 500 -29.69 44.63 7.49
N ALA A 501 -28.37 44.50 7.66
CA ALA A 501 -27.57 43.45 7.05
C ALA A 501 -27.56 42.17 7.89
N VAL A 502 -28.72 41.50 7.96
CA VAL A 502 -28.94 40.30 8.78
C VAL A 502 -28.01 39.16 8.33
N SER A 503 -27.96 38.85 7.03
CA SER A 503 -27.16 37.74 6.51
C SER A 503 -25.65 37.98 6.71
N ALA A 504 -25.20 39.22 6.50
CA ALA A 504 -23.81 39.60 6.71
C ALA A 504 -23.41 39.46 8.19
N SER A 505 -24.29 39.92 9.10
CA SER A 505 -24.08 39.80 10.54
C SER A 505 -24.03 38.34 10.98
N GLU A 506 -24.95 37.51 10.51
CA GLU A 506 -24.96 36.07 10.83
C GLU A 506 -23.67 35.37 10.36
N GLU A 507 -23.20 35.64 9.14
CA GLU A 507 -21.94 35.07 8.65
C GLU A 507 -20.72 35.59 9.43
N PHE A 508 -20.67 36.88 9.75
CA PHE A 508 -19.60 37.47 10.57
C PHE A 508 -19.49 36.79 11.94
N TRP A 509 -20.62 36.66 12.66
CA TRP A 509 -20.63 36.03 13.98
C TRP A 509 -20.34 34.54 13.91
N ARG A 510 -20.80 33.86 12.86
CA ARG A 510 -20.45 32.46 12.60
C ARG A 510 -18.95 32.30 12.40
N ASP A 511 -18.32 33.15 11.60
CA ASP A 511 -16.89 33.08 11.32
C ASP A 511 -16.05 33.36 12.59
N SER A 512 -16.44 34.36 13.39
CA SER A 512 -15.80 34.64 14.69
C SER A 512 -15.95 33.46 15.66
N ALA A 513 -17.14 32.87 15.73
CA ALA A 513 -17.39 31.70 16.56
C ALA A 513 -16.61 30.45 16.08
N LEU A 514 -16.43 30.27 14.78
CA LEU A 514 -15.61 29.18 14.23
C LEU A 514 -14.14 29.32 14.66
N LEU A 515 -13.56 30.52 14.57
CA LEU A 515 -12.19 30.77 15.06
C LEU A 515 -12.09 30.53 16.58
N ALA A 516 -13.03 31.04 17.37
CA ALA A 516 -13.02 30.85 18.82
C ALA A 516 -13.19 29.38 19.23
N ASN A 517 -14.01 28.62 18.51
CA ASN A 517 -14.15 27.18 18.72
C ASN A 517 -12.89 26.42 18.29
N GLY A 518 -12.23 26.86 17.22
CA GLY A 518 -10.92 26.37 16.79
C GLY A 518 -9.88 26.51 17.91
N ASN A 519 -9.78 27.68 18.54
CA ASN A 519 -8.87 27.90 19.67
C ASN A 519 -9.12 26.91 20.82
N ARG A 520 -10.38 26.69 21.21
CA ARG A 520 -10.70 25.70 22.27
C ARG A 520 -10.31 24.27 21.89
N TYR A 521 -10.40 23.93 20.60
CA TYR A 521 -9.93 22.64 20.11
C TYR A 521 -8.41 22.53 20.22
N LEU A 522 -7.67 23.57 19.83
CA LEU A 522 -6.21 23.62 19.95
C LEU A 522 -5.76 23.58 21.42
N GLU A 523 -6.44 24.29 22.32
CA GLU A 523 -6.19 24.23 23.77
C GLU A 523 -6.38 22.82 24.33
N ALA A 524 -7.48 22.14 23.97
CA ALA A 524 -7.71 20.76 24.37
C ALA A 524 -6.64 19.81 23.82
N LYS A 525 -6.14 20.09 22.61
CA LYS A 525 -5.05 19.34 21.98
C LYS A 525 -3.73 19.54 22.71
N ILE A 526 -3.40 20.77 23.13
CA ILE A 526 -2.24 21.07 23.97
C ILE A 526 -2.34 20.29 25.28
N GLU A 527 -3.49 20.32 25.96
CA GLU A 527 -3.70 19.56 27.19
C GLU A 527 -3.49 18.04 26.96
N GLU A 528 -3.99 17.51 25.84
CA GLU A 528 -3.78 16.10 25.48
C GLU A 528 -2.28 15.78 25.28
N LEU A 529 -1.53 16.67 24.61
CA LEU A 529 -0.09 16.50 24.41
C LEU A 529 0.69 16.54 25.73
N GLU A 530 0.37 17.49 26.61
CA GLU A 530 0.98 17.59 27.94
C GLU A 530 0.69 16.34 28.79
N GLN A 531 -0.55 15.85 28.76
CA GLN A 531 -0.95 14.63 29.47
C GLN A 531 -0.22 13.40 28.94
N GLU A 532 -0.11 13.23 27.62
CA GLU A 532 0.60 12.10 27.01
C GLU A 532 2.11 12.15 27.27
N LEU A 533 2.71 13.34 27.22
CA LEU A 533 4.11 13.56 27.59
C LEU A 533 4.35 13.23 29.07
N HIS A 534 3.45 13.66 29.97
CA HIS A 534 3.54 13.31 31.39
C HIS A 534 3.44 11.80 31.63
N ARG A 535 2.51 11.11 30.94
CA ARG A 535 2.37 9.64 31.02
C ARG A 535 3.60 8.90 30.50
N LEU A 536 4.21 9.41 29.44
CA LEU A 536 5.47 8.88 28.92
C LEU A 536 6.58 8.96 29.98
N GLU A 537 6.69 10.10 30.65
CA GLU A 537 7.71 10.35 31.67
C GLU A 537 7.50 9.56 32.96
N SER A 538 6.23 9.35 33.37
CA SER A 538 5.89 8.55 34.54
C SER A 538 6.02 7.04 34.31
N GLY A 539 6.13 6.60 33.05
CA GLY A 539 6.16 5.19 32.67
C GLY A 539 4.79 4.49 32.72
N GLU A 540 3.70 5.23 32.98
CA GLU A 540 2.32 4.72 33.06
C GLU A 540 1.64 4.58 31.69
N TRP A 541 2.43 4.55 30.63
CA TRP A 541 1.96 4.87 29.29
C TRP A 541 1.34 3.67 28.56
N GLY A 542 0.03 3.75 28.28
CA GLY A 542 -0.70 2.74 27.50
C GLY A 542 -0.32 2.75 26.01
N SER A 543 -0.41 1.59 25.34
CA SER A 543 -0.04 1.43 23.92
C SER A 543 -0.78 2.39 22.96
N ARG A 544 -2.02 2.78 23.29
CA ARG A 544 -2.81 3.71 22.49
C ARG A 544 -2.27 5.14 22.53
N GLY A 545 -1.95 5.64 23.73
CA GLY A 545 -1.37 6.98 23.92
C GLY A 545 -0.03 7.14 23.20
N LYS A 546 0.81 6.09 23.27
CA LYS A 546 2.06 5.99 22.49
C LYS A 546 1.84 6.17 21.01
N SER A 547 0.99 5.31 20.45
CA SER A 547 0.73 5.31 19.02
C SER A 547 0.16 6.65 18.57
N TRP A 548 -0.68 7.28 19.37
CA TRP A 548 -1.25 8.59 19.07
C TRP A 548 -0.19 9.69 19.09
N LEU A 549 0.66 9.78 20.12
CA LEU A 549 1.68 10.83 20.21
C LEU A 549 2.69 10.72 19.05
N PHE A 550 3.21 9.52 18.78
CA PHE A 550 4.13 9.32 17.65
C PHE A 550 3.44 9.53 16.30
N ALA A 551 2.17 9.14 16.14
CA ALA A 551 1.43 9.42 14.91
C ALA A 551 1.17 10.91 14.73
N HIS A 552 0.87 11.64 15.80
CA HIS A 552 0.65 13.08 15.74
C HIS A 552 1.95 13.84 15.43
N LEU A 553 3.04 13.53 16.12
CA LEU A 553 4.35 14.12 15.81
C LEU A 553 4.79 13.78 14.38
N ARG A 554 4.49 12.56 13.89
CA ARG A 554 4.71 12.22 12.49
C ARG A 554 3.82 12.99 11.53
N SER A 555 2.52 13.15 11.81
CA SER A 555 1.60 13.81 10.88
C SER A 555 1.98 15.25 10.67
N LEU A 556 2.53 15.91 11.68
CA LEU A 556 3.04 17.27 11.55
C LEU A 556 4.30 17.31 10.67
N GLU A 557 5.21 16.36 10.87
CA GLU A 557 6.40 16.16 10.04
C GLU A 557 6.09 15.53 8.66
N ALA A 558 4.87 15.05 8.40
CA ALA A 558 4.46 14.34 7.18
C ALA A 558 3.39 15.09 6.37
N GLU A 559 2.58 15.95 6.97
CA GLU A 559 1.88 17.03 6.24
C GLU A 559 2.91 17.88 5.48
N GLU A 560 4.14 17.92 5.99
CA GLU A 560 5.35 18.40 5.34
C GLU A 560 5.88 17.53 4.17
N ASN A 561 5.63 16.22 4.11
CA ASN A 561 6.30 15.29 3.17
C ASN A 561 5.38 14.34 2.34
N GLU A 562 4.09 14.17 2.63
CA GLU A 562 3.23 13.08 2.10
C GLU A 562 1.97 13.54 1.33
N GLU A 563 2.04 14.53 0.41
CA GLU A 563 0.96 14.67 -0.62
C GLU A 563 1.49 14.45 -2.05
N GLU A 564 2.34 13.43 -2.22
CA GLU A 564 2.57 12.81 -3.55
C GLU A 564 1.99 11.38 -3.64
N ASP A 565 1.11 10.99 -2.72
CA ASP A 565 0.39 9.69 -2.76
C ASP A 565 -1.02 9.80 -3.41
#